data_AF-A0AAV4SU76-F1
#
_entry.id   AF-A0AAV4SU76-F1
#
_cell.length_a   1.000
_cell.length_b   1.000
_cell.length_c   1.000
_cell.angle_alpha   90.00
_cell.angle_beta   90.00
_cell.angle_gamma   90.00
#
_symmetry.space_group_name_H-M   'P 1'
#
loop_
_entity.id
_entity.type
_entity.pdbx_description
1 polymer ?
#
loop_
_entity_poly.entity_id
_entity_poly.type
_entity_poly.pdbx_seq_one_letter_code
_entity_poly.pdbx_strand_id
1 'polypeptide(L)'
;MSASTILPSTILHECNVCGTMFQFLKHLRMHCHQNHSDRPHVCDQCGRAFEMPSDLETHQRDHAREKPHLCSYCGKTFTQKGNMNEHEEEENANL
;
A
#
# COMPACT_ATOMS: atom_id res chain seq x y z
N MET A 1 -1.30 -36.91 27.01
CA MET A 1 -0.38 -35.97 26.36
C MET A 1 -1.11 -35.32 25.20
N SER A 2 -1.85 -34.24 25.49
CA SER A 2 -2.58 -33.52 24.45
C SER A 2 -1.61 -32.54 23.81
N ALA A 3 -1.13 -32.86 22.60
CA ALA A 3 -0.32 -31.94 21.83
C ALA A 3 -1.22 -30.78 21.39
N SER A 4 -1.21 -29.69 22.15
CA SER A 4 -1.79 -28.42 21.73
C SER A 4 -1.01 -27.96 20.51
N THR A 5 -1.57 -28.21 19.33
CA THR A 5 -1.04 -27.67 18.08
C THR A 5 -1.27 -26.17 18.13
N ILE A 6 -0.20 -25.41 18.38
CA ILE A 6 -0.22 -23.96 18.21
C ILE A 6 -0.40 -23.74 16.71
N LEU A 7 -1.62 -23.44 16.26
CA LEU A 7 -1.83 -22.93 14.92
C LEU A 7 -1.05 -21.61 14.80
N PRO A 8 -0.09 -21.48 13.87
CA PRO A 8 0.57 -20.20 13.66
C PRO A 8 -0.53 -19.18 13.36
N SER A 9 -0.49 -18.03 14.01
CA SER A 9 -1.41 -16.91 13.81
C SER A 9 -1.49 -16.62 12.31
N THR A 10 -2.49 -17.22 11.66
CA THR A 10 -2.58 -17.19 10.20
C THR A 10 -3.08 -15.80 9.86
N ILE A 11 -2.19 -14.96 9.34
CA ILE A 11 -2.58 -13.64 8.85
C ILE A 11 -3.49 -13.89 7.65
N LEU A 12 -4.76 -13.52 7.81
CA LEU A 12 -5.76 -13.59 6.76
C LEU A 12 -5.73 -12.29 5.95
N HIS A 13 -5.99 -12.40 4.66
CA HIS A 13 -6.13 -11.29 3.73
C HIS A 13 -7.61 -10.97 3.53
N GLU A 14 -8.03 -9.78 3.96
CA GLU A 14 -9.41 -9.32 3.86
C GLU A 14 -9.69 -8.61 2.54
N CYS A 15 -10.82 -8.92 1.91
CA CYS A 15 -11.33 -8.13 0.80
C CYS A 15 -11.87 -6.79 1.29
N ASN A 16 -11.31 -5.69 0.83
CA ASN A 16 -11.75 -4.34 1.22
C ASN A 16 -13.13 -3.93 0.67
N VAL A 17 -13.76 -4.76 -0.18
CA VAL A 17 -15.07 -4.49 -0.77
C VAL A 17 -16.17 -5.23 -0.02
N CYS A 18 -15.99 -6.51 0.28
CA CYS A 18 -17.03 -7.36 0.90
C CYS A 18 -16.62 -8.02 2.24
N GLY A 19 -15.39 -7.79 2.72
CA GLY A 19 -14.89 -8.34 3.99
C GLY A 19 -14.57 -9.83 3.96
N THR A 20 -14.68 -10.52 2.81
CA THR A 20 -14.35 -11.95 2.73
C THR A 20 -12.87 -12.18 3.00
N MET A 21 -12.56 -13.19 3.82
CA MET A 21 -11.22 -13.51 4.29
C MET A 21 -10.59 -14.63 3.49
N PHE A 22 -9.30 -14.47 3.14
CA PHE A 22 -8.54 -15.44 2.37
C PHE A 22 -7.23 -15.79 3.07
N GLN A 23 -6.87 -17.06 3.04
CA GLN A 23 -5.56 -17.51 3.54
C GLN A 23 -4.40 -17.09 2.64
N PHE A 24 -4.66 -16.82 1.36
CA PHE A 24 -3.62 -16.48 0.39
C PHE A 24 -4.00 -15.23 -0.40
N LEU A 25 -3.04 -14.31 -0.55
CA LEU A 25 -3.20 -13.09 -1.32
C LEU A 25 -3.63 -13.34 -2.78
N LYS A 26 -3.12 -14.40 -3.42
CA LYS A 26 -3.52 -14.78 -4.79
C LYS A 26 -5.01 -15.11 -4.90
N HIS A 27 -5.61 -15.71 -3.86
CA HIS A 27 -7.03 -16.03 -3.85
C HIS A 27 -7.86 -14.77 -3.65
N LEU A 28 -7.42 -13.85 -2.78
CA LEU A 28 -8.04 -12.53 -2.65
C LEU A 28 -8.03 -11.77 -3.99
N ARG A 29 -6.88 -11.72 -4.69
CA ARG A 29 -6.78 -11.03 -5.99
C ARG A 29 -7.75 -11.60 -7.03
N MET A 30 -7.77 -12.93 -7.16
CA MET A 30 -8.69 -13.62 -8.08
C MET A 30 -10.15 -13.38 -7.70
N HIS A 31 -10.48 -13.43 -6.40
CA HIS A 31 -11.81 -13.09 -5.91
C HIS A 31 -12.21 -11.66 -6.31
N CYS A 32 -11.35 -10.68 -6.06
CA CYS A 32 -11.63 -9.28 -6.41
C CYS A 32 -11.85 -9.11 -7.92
N HIS A 33 -10.97 -9.68 -8.74
CA HIS A 33 -11.08 -9.59 -10.20
C HIS A 33 -12.38 -10.23 -10.75
N GLN A 34 -12.85 -11.32 -10.13
CA GLN A 34 -14.02 -12.05 -10.61
C GLN A 34 -15.36 -11.53 -10.05
N ASN A 35 -15.37 -10.98 -8.84
CA ASN A 35 -16.61 -10.62 -8.14
C ASN A 35 -16.86 -9.11 -8.10
N HIS A 36 -15.83 -8.28 -8.24
CA HIS A 36 -15.91 -6.82 -8.17
C HIS A 36 -15.48 -6.20 -9.51
N SER A 37 -16.25 -6.48 -10.56
CA SER A 37 -15.94 -6.03 -11.93
C SER A 37 -15.95 -4.50 -12.11
N ASP A 38 -16.60 -3.78 -11.20
CA ASP A 38 -16.58 -2.32 -11.07
C ASP A 38 -15.24 -1.80 -10.50
N ARG A 39 -14.39 -2.70 -9.98
CA ARG A 39 -13.08 -2.39 -9.40
C ARG A 39 -11.99 -3.28 -10.01
N PRO A 40 -11.73 -3.18 -11.33
CA PRO A 40 -10.86 -4.12 -12.04
C PRO A 40 -9.37 -3.96 -11.69
N HIS A 41 -8.98 -2.85 -11.05
CA HIS A 41 -7.59 -2.54 -10.74
C HIS A 41 -7.23 -3.07 -9.35
N VAL A 42 -6.47 -4.17 -9.29
CA VAL A 42 -6.13 -4.86 -8.03
C VAL A 42 -4.66 -4.67 -7.69
N CYS A 43 -4.35 -4.30 -6.44
CA CYS A 43 -2.98 -4.16 -5.96
C CYS A 43 -2.31 -5.52 -5.77
N ASP A 44 -1.14 -5.71 -6.37
CA ASP A 44 -0.41 -6.98 -6.29
C ASP A 44 0.23 -7.25 -4.94
N GLN A 45 0.45 -6.21 -4.13
CA GLN A 45 1.09 -6.32 -2.82
C GLN A 45 0.09 -6.65 -1.70
N CYS A 46 -1.14 -6.14 -1.77
CA CYS A 46 -2.13 -6.31 -0.70
C CYS A 46 -3.51 -6.81 -1.15
N GLY A 47 -3.78 -6.91 -2.45
CA GLY A 47 -5.01 -7.49 -3.00
C GLY A 47 -6.22 -6.55 -2.99
N ARG A 48 -6.00 -5.29 -2.61
CA ARG A 48 -7.03 -4.25 -2.56
C ARG A 48 -7.49 -3.87 -3.98
N ALA A 49 -8.79 -3.73 -4.17
CA ALA A 49 -9.40 -3.42 -5.47
C ALA A 49 -9.86 -1.96 -5.58
N PHE A 50 -9.62 -1.36 -6.76
CA PHE A 50 -9.87 0.04 -7.08
C PHE A 50 -10.67 0.19 -8.38
N GLU A 51 -11.52 1.21 -8.42
CA GLU A 51 -12.34 1.55 -9.58
C GLU A 51 -11.51 2.16 -10.71
N MET A 52 -10.57 3.05 -10.37
CA MET A 52 -9.72 3.73 -11.35
C MET A 52 -8.25 3.30 -11.24
N PRO A 53 -7.50 3.30 -12.37
CA PRO A 53 -6.08 2.98 -12.36
C PRO A 53 -5.25 4.01 -11.60
N SER A 54 -5.65 5.29 -11.62
CA SER A 54 -4.99 6.38 -10.88
C SER A 54 -5.05 6.18 -9.36
N ASP A 55 -6.12 5.57 -8.86
CA ASP A 55 -6.27 5.28 -7.44
C ASP A 55 -5.34 4.13 -7.02
N LEU A 56 -5.22 3.10 -7.87
CA LEU A 56 -4.27 2.03 -7.68
C LEU A 56 -2.82 2.56 -7.69
N GLU A 57 -2.47 3.40 -8.66
CA GLU A 57 -1.13 4.01 -8.75
C GLU A 57 -0.82 4.85 -7.51
N THR A 58 -1.78 5.65 -7.05
CA THR A 58 -1.65 6.44 -5.82
C THR A 58 -1.47 5.55 -4.60
N HIS A 59 -2.27 4.50 -4.47
CA HIS A 59 -2.15 3.54 -3.40
C HIS A 59 -0.81 2.78 -3.42
N GLN A 60 -0.29 2.43 -4.59
CA GLN A 60 1.01 1.75 -4.70
C GLN A 60 2.16 2.58 -4.12
N ARG A 61 2.04 3.92 -4.13
CA ARG A 61 2.99 4.82 -3.44
C ARG A 61 3.00 4.63 -1.92
N ASP A 62 1.90 4.20 -1.32
CA ASP A 62 1.84 3.92 0.12
C ASP A 62 2.62 2.66 0.50
N HIS A 63 2.71 1.70 -0.42
CA HIS A 63 3.54 0.51 -0.23
C HIS A 63 5.01 0.85 -0.40
N ALA A 64 5.32 1.70 -1.36
CA ALA A 64 6.65 2.26 -1.55
C ALA A 64 6.93 3.36 -0.52
N ARG A 65 6.77 3.13 0.80
CA ARG A 65 7.26 4.05 1.87
C ARG A 65 8.78 4.34 1.81
N GLU A 66 9.45 3.98 0.73
CA GLU A 66 10.62 4.69 0.27
C GLU A 66 10.22 6.16 0.11
N LYS A 67 10.84 6.99 0.93
CA LYS A 67 10.85 8.42 0.73
C LYS A 67 12.18 8.75 0.04
N PRO A 68 12.32 8.49 -1.27
CA PRO A 68 13.61 8.56 -1.95
C PRO A 68 14.16 9.99 -1.99
N HIS A 69 13.30 10.98 -1.77
CA HIS A 69 13.67 12.39 -1.81
C HIS A 69 14.09 12.85 -0.41
N LEU A 70 15.40 12.90 -0.18
CA LEU A 70 16.04 13.42 1.03
C LEU A 70 16.31 14.92 0.86
N CYS A 71 15.92 15.73 1.84
CA CYS A 71 16.37 17.12 1.94
C CYS A 71 17.85 17.17 2.33
N SER A 72 18.63 17.93 1.57
CA SER A 72 20.07 18.07 1.74
C SER A 72 20.46 18.89 2.98
N TYR A 73 19.56 19.74 3.47
CA TYR A 73 19.78 20.62 4.62
C TYR A 73 19.47 19.94 5.96
N CYS A 74 18.33 19.23 6.06
CA CYS A 74 17.85 18.68 7.33
C CYS A 74 17.72 17.15 7.36
N GLY A 75 17.95 16.46 6.23
CA GLY A 75 17.84 14.99 6.13
C GLY A 75 16.40 14.46 6.18
N LYS A 76 15.39 15.33 6.15
CA LYS A 76 13.98 14.93 6.12
C LYS A 76 13.64 14.29 4.77
N THR A 77 12.85 13.21 4.81
CA THR A 77 12.52 12.43 3.61
C THR A 77 11.06 12.64 3.18
N PHE A 78 10.86 12.70 1.87
CA PHE A 78 9.59 12.98 1.20
C PHE A 78 9.24 11.92 0.14
N THR A 79 7.94 11.69 -0.06
CA THR A 79 7.41 10.76 -1.07
C THR A 79 7.33 11.36 -2.47
N GLN A 80 7.35 12.69 -2.59
CA GLN A 80 7.31 13.40 -3.87
C GLN A 80 8.45 14.41 -3.96
N LYS A 81 9.07 14.53 -5.13
CA LYS A 81 10.17 15.48 -5.37
C LYS A 81 9.75 16.94 -5.20
N GLY A 82 8.54 17.30 -5.65
CA GLY A 82 8.02 18.68 -5.54
C GLY A 82 7.97 19.17 -4.09
N ASN A 83 7.40 18.38 -3.19
CA ASN A 83 7.32 18.72 -1.76
C ASN A 83 8.70 18.83 -1.10
N MET A 84 9.69 18.06 -1.56
CA MET A 84 11.06 18.18 -1.07
C MET A 84 11.71 19.48 -1.55
N ASN A 85 11.54 19.85 -2.83
CA ASN A 85 12.06 21.10 -3.39
C ASN A 85 11.46 22.33 -2.68
N GLU A 86 10.13 22.37 -2.48
CA GLU A 86 9.45 23.48 -1.78
C GLU A 86 10.01 23.64 -0.35
N HIS A 87 10.21 22.52 0.34
CA HIS A 87 10.85 22.52 1.66
C HIS A 87 12.31 23.01 1.61
N GLU A 88 13.12 22.59 0.63
CA GLU A 88 14.50 23.09 0.49
C GLU A 88 14.54 24.59 0.17
N GLU A 89 13.60 25.10 -0.63
CA GLU A 89 13.46 26.54 -0.91
C GLU A 89 13.10 27.34 0.35
N GLU A 90 12.15 26.85 1.16
CA GLU A 90 11.81 27.45 2.45
C GLU A 90 12.99 27.43 3.44
N GLU A 91 13.72 26.32 3.55
CA GLU A 91 14.88 26.21 4.43
C GLU A 91 16.02 27.14 3.97
N ASN A 92 16.25 27.26 2.66
CA ASN A 92 17.25 28.17 2.10
C ASN A 92 16.85 29.66 2.26
N ALA A 93 15.55 29.97 2.33
CA ALA A 93 15.06 31.32 2.58
C ALA A 93 15.13 31.75 4.06
N ASN A 94 15.39 30.80 4.97
CA ASN A 94 15.53 31.03 6.41
C ASN A 94 17.00 31.01 6.90
N LEU A 95 17.97 30.97 5.97
CA LEU A 95 19.42 31.11 6.19
C LEU A 95 19.91 32.52 5.81
#